data_AF-A0A0F7SHA5-F1
#
_entry.id   AF-A0A0F7SHA5-F1
#
_cell.length_a   1.000
_cell.length_b   1.000
_cell.length_c   1.000
_cell.angle_alpha   90.00
_cell.angle_beta   90.00
_cell.angle_gamma   90.00
#
_symmetry.space_group_name_H-M   'P 1'
#
loop_
_entity.id
_entity.type
_entity.pdbx_description
1 polymer ?
#
loop_
_entity_poly.entity_id
_entity_poly.type
_entity_poly.pdbx_seq_one_letter_code
_entity_poly.pdbx_strand_id
1 'polypeptide(L)' 'MSGRPAQRNYIGGGAEAPATNFFSAFWKTQVTAPDKIEGNIAIAVSSALFAGAIIFTRNFGDLLLPAF' A
#
# COMPACT_ATOMS: atom_id res chain seq x y z
N MET A 1 -23.68 3.69 -53.28
CA MET A 1 -22.85 4.33 -52.23
C MET A 1 -23.27 3.84 -50.85
N SER A 2 -22.43 3.07 -50.16
CA SER A 2 -22.31 3.11 -48.69
C SER A 2 -21.03 2.36 -48.34
N GLY A 3 -19.96 3.10 -48.08
CA GLY A 3 -18.66 2.55 -47.71
C GLY A 3 -18.75 1.89 -46.34
N ARG A 4 -18.27 0.65 -46.23
CA ARG A 4 -18.10 -0.04 -44.94
C ARG A 4 -17.07 0.75 -44.13
N PRO A 5 -17.38 1.21 -42.91
CA PRO A 5 -16.40 1.93 -42.11
C PRO A 5 -15.20 1.02 -41.82
N ALA A 6 -14.01 1.58 -42.07
CA ALA A 6 -12.72 0.96 -41.88
C ALA A 6 -12.64 0.30 -40.49
N GLN A 7 -12.39 -1.00 -40.47
CA GLN A 7 -12.01 -1.76 -39.30
C GLN A 7 -10.67 -1.17 -38.82
N ARG A 8 -10.74 -0.27 -37.83
CA ARG A 8 -9.58 0.43 -37.28
C ARG A 8 -8.75 -0.59 -36.53
N ASN A 9 -7.67 -1.00 -37.17
CA ASN A 9 -6.54 -1.72 -36.57
C ASN A 9 -6.24 -1.14 -35.19
N TYR A 10 -6.57 -1.89 -34.13
CA TYR A 10 -6.04 -1.66 -32.79
C TYR A 10 -4.59 -2.17 -32.79
N ILE A 11 -3.70 -1.36 -33.35
CA ILE A 11 -2.26 -1.47 -33.07
C ILE A 11 -2.07 -0.95 -31.65
N GLY A 12 -1.88 -1.87 -30.73
CA GLY A 12 -1.47 -1.60 -29.36
C GLY A 12 -1.14 -2.94 -28.72
N GLY A 13 0.15 -3.16 -28.49
CA GLY A 13 0.72 -4.44 -28.10
C GLY A 13 -0.02 -5.13 -26.96
N GLY A 14 0.12 -6.46 -26.93
CA GLY A 14 -0.43 -7.31 -25.88
C GLY A 14 -0.21 -6.67 -24.52
N ALA A 15 -1.31 -6.15 -23.96
CA ALA A 15 -1.37 -5.96 -22.53
C ALA A 15 -1.38 -7.38 -21.97
N GLU A 16 -0.20 -7.90 -21.64
CA GLU A 16 -0.10 -8.76 -20.48
C GLU A 16 -0.93 -8.05 -19.41
N ALA A 17 -2.12 -8.57 -19.12
CA ALA A 17 -2.87 -8.14 -17.97
C ALA A 17 -1.88 -8.21 -16.82
N PRO A 18 -1.50 -7.08 -16.17
CA PRO A 18 -0.46 -7.11 -15.18
C PRO A 18 -0.90 -8.14 -14.15
N ALA A 19 -0.15 -9.24 -14.05
CA ALA A 19 -0.45 -10.35 -13.16
C ALA A 19 -0.73 -9.74 -11.81
N THR A 20 -2.01 -9.71 -11.43
CA THR A 20 -2.46 -8.84 -10.36
C THR A 20 -2.11 -9.58 -9.08
N ASN A 21 -0.87 -9.41 -8.63
CA ASN A 21 -0.41 -9.98 -7.38
C ASN A 21 -1.43 -9.58 -6.32
N PHE A 22 -2.06 -10.56 -5.69
CA PHE A 22 -3.11 -10.35 -4.69
C PHE A 22 -2.68 -9.33 -3.63
N PHE A 23 -1.39 -9.33 -3.30
CA PHE A 23 -0.75 -8.37 -2.41
C PHE A 23 -0.74 -6.92 -2.95
N SER A 24 -0.47 -6.70 -4.24
CA SER A 24 -0.47 -5.36 -4.84
C SER A 24 -1.87 -4.83 -5.08
N ALA A 25 -2.83 -5.72 -5.41
CA ALA A 25 -4.25 -5.39 -5.43
C ALA A 25 -4.74 -5.02 -4.01
N PHE A 26 -4.45 -5.85 -3.01
CA PHE A 26 -4.79 -5.60 -1.61
C PHE A 26 -4.21 -4.28 -1.09
N TRP A 27 -2.95 -3.96 -1.41
CA TRP A 27 -2.36 -2.69 -1.02
C TRP A 27 -3.11 -1.50 -1.64
N LYS A 28 -3.45 -1.59 -2.93
CA LYS A 28 -4.23 -0.52 -3.61
C LYS A 28 -5.64 -0.35 -3.05
N THR A 29 -6.33 -1.47 -2.79
CA THR A 29 -7.75 -1.48 -2.40
C THR A 29 -7.97 -1.31 -0.89
N GLN A 30 -7.02 -1.73 -0.07
CA GLN A 30 -7.16 -1.68 1.38
C GLN A 30 -6.28 -0.62 2.01
N VAL A 31 -5.08 -0.32 1.49
CA VAL A 31 -4.14 0.64 2.10
C VAL A 31 -4.25 2.05 1.51
N THR A 32 -4.51 2.17 0.20
CA THR A 32 -4.62 3.50 -0.46
C THR A 32 -6.04 3.88 -0.90
N ALA A 33 -7.05 3.06 -0.58
CA ALA A 33 -8.43 3.39 -0.94
C ALA A 33 -8.95 4.59 -0.12
N PRO A 34 -9.55 5.62 -0.76
CA PRO A 34 -10.02 6.83 -0.11
C PRO A 34 -10.95 6.57 1.09
N ASP A 35 -11.83 5.58 0.96
CA ASP A 35 -12.84 5.24 1.96
C ASP A 35 -12.27 4.55 3.21
N LYS A 36 -11.00 4.15 3.18
CA LYS A 36 -10.32 3.46 4.27
C LYS A 36 -9.16 4.24 4.86
N ILE A 37 -8.93 5.47 4.39
CA ILE A 37 -7.81 6.31 4.81
C ILE A 37 -7.78 6.46 6.34
N GLU A 38 -8.92 6.69 6.99
CA GLU A 38 -8.97 6.88 8.45
C GLU A 38 -8.51 5.63 9.22
N GLY A 39 -9.00 4.44 8.83
CA GLY A 39 -8.57 3.16 9.42
C GLY A 39 -7.11 2.83 9.12
N ASN A 40 -6.62 3.13 7.92
CA ASN A 40 -5.23 2.87 7.53
C ASN A 40 -4.25 3.80 8.22
N ILE A 41 -4.63 5.07 8.43
CA ILE A 41 -3.85 6.01 9.23
C ILE A 41 -3.74 5.47 10.65
N ALA A 42 -4.84 5.02 11.25
CA ALA A 42 -4.81 4.44 12.59
C ALA A 42 -3.84 3.25 12.65
N ILE A 43 -3.91 2.31 11.70
CA ILE A 43 -2.99 1.16 11.62
C ILE A 43 -1.54 1.62 11.45
N ALA A 44 -1.28 2.58 10.55
CA ALA A 44 0.06 3.11 10.30
C ALA A 44 0.64 3.80 11.53
N VAL A 45 -0.15 4.64 12.20
CA VAL A 45 0.22 5.35 13.42
C VAL A 45 0.47 4.37 14.57
N SER A 46 -0.43 3.40 14.78
CA SER A 46 -0.25 2.37 15.80
C SER A 46 0.99 1.52 15.56
N SER A 47 1.23 1.12 14.32
CA SER A 47 2.43 0.34 13.94
C SER A 47 3.71 1.15 14.15
N ALA A 48 3.69 2.44 13.79
CA ALA A 48 4.81 3.34 14.00
C ALA A 48 5.09 3.57 15.49
N LEU A 49 4.06 3.78 16.31
CA LEU A 49 4.20 3.93 17.76
C LEU A 49 4.74 2.65 18.40
N PHE A 50 4.25 1.48 18.00
CA PHE A 50 4.74 0.20 18.50
C PHE A 50 6.22 -0.03 18.16
N ALA A 51 6.61 0.15 16.91
CA ALA A 51 8.01 0.05 16.49
C ALA A 51 8.89 1.11 17.18
N GLY A 52 8.38 2.34 17.30
CA GLY A 52 9.05 3.43 18.00
C GLY A 52 9.30 3.11 19.48
N ALA A 53 8.33 2.52 20.18
CA ALA A 53 8.48 2.10 21.56
C ALA A 53 9.57 1.02 21.71
N ILE A 54 9.61 0.04 20.81
CA ILE A 54 10.67 -0.99 20.83
C ILE A 54 12.05 -0.34 20.65
N ILE A 55 12.20 0.55 19.67
CA ILE A 55 13.46 1.26 19.42
C ILE A 55 13.83 2.11 20.64
N PHE A 56 12.86 2.80 21.22
CA PHE A 56 13.07 3.62 22.41
C PHE A 56 13.56 2.77 23.59
N THR A 57 12.87 1.68 23.94
CA THR A 57 13.28 0.79 25.02
C THR A 57 14.64 0.14 24.75
N ARG A 58 14.97 -0.18 23.50
CA ARG A 58 16.31 -0.73 23.15
C ARG A 58 17.44 0.25 23.36
N ASN A 59 17.22 1.55 23.14
CA ASN A 59 18.27 2.56 23.22
C ASN A 59 18.32 3.28 24.57
N PHE A 60 17.16 3.43 25.23
CA PHE A 60 16.99 4.22 26.44
C PHE A 60 16.44 3.40 27.61
N GLY A 61 16.25 2.09 27.44
CA GLY A 61 15.70 1.21 28.49
C GLY A 61 16.54 1.21 29.76
N ASP A 62 17.86 1.34 29.65
CA ASP A 62 18.78 1.38 30.79
C ASP A 62 18.58 2.64 31.65
N LEU A 63 18.15 3.76 31.04
CA LEU A 63 17.82 4.99 31.76
C LEU A 63 16.51 4.90 32.56
N LEU A 64 15.65 3.94 32.22
CA LEU A 64 14.39 3.68 32.92
C LEU A 64 14.59 2.76 34.12
N LEU A 65 15.75 2.09 34.21
CA LEU A 65 16.09 1.26 35.35
C LEU A 65 16.67 2.14 36.47
N PRO A 66 16.10 2.08 37.68
CA PRO A 66 16.69 2.77 38.83
C PRO A 66 18.04 2.14 39.17
N ALA A 67 19.07 2.98 39.28
CA ALA A 67 20.39 2.58 39.74
C ALA A 67 20.33 2.28 41.24
N PHE A 68 20.41 1.00 41.59
CA PHE A 68 20.58 0.53 42.97
C PHE A 68 21.92 -0.19 43.10
#